data_AF-A0AAW1K355-F1
#
_entry.id   AF-A0AAW1K355-F1
#
_cell.length_a   1.000
_cell.length_b   1.000
_cell.length_c   1.000
_cell.angle_alpha   90.00
_cell.angle_beta   90.00
_cell.angle_gamma   90.00
#
_symmetry.space_group_name_H-M   'P 1'
#
loop_
_entity.id
_entity.type
_entity.pdbx_description
1 polymer ?
#
loop_
_entity_poly.entity_id
_entity_poly.type
_entity_poly.pdbx_seq_one_letter_code
_entity_poly.pdbx_strand_id
1 'polypeptide(L)'
;MVLSAAKKLPPLKIGDCVLLPVEKIDRGPSDMQNLICVIVAHKNGVFQLGSSVGKIKGWYNRADIVAADCQFLNVENVPDKYISVREAISGVSLRDGQG
;
A
#
# COMPACT_ATOMS: atom_id res chain seq x y z
N MET A 1 -34.83 6.88 2.15
CA MET A 1 -34.27 5.55 1.81
C MET A 1 -32.80 5.73 1.51
N VAL A 2 -31.92 5.73 2.52
CA VAL A 2 -30.48 5.75 2.26
C VAL A 2 -30.07 4.31 2.02
N LEU A 3 -29.74 3.99 0.76
CA LEU A 3 -29.16 2.71 0.42
C LEU A 3 -27.79 2.67 1.10
N SER A 4 -27.75 2.10 2.30
CA SER A 4 -26.53 1.61 2.92
C SER A 4 -26.01 0.49 2.05
N ALA A 5 -25.44 0.84 0.90
CA ALA A 5 -24.59 -0.04 0.15
C ALA A 5 -23.39 -0.28 1.06
N ALA A 6 -23.50 -1.32 1.89
CA ALA A 6 -22.35 -2.06 2.36
C ALA A 6 -21.62 -2.48 1.09
N LYS A 7 -20.81 -1.57 0.54
CA LYS A 7 -19.88 -1.82 -0.55
C LYS A 7 -19.01 -2.91 0.04
N LYS A 8 -19.36 -4.16 -0.25
CA LYS A 8 -18.57 -5.34 0.09
C LYS A 8 -17.22 -5.03 -0.53
N LEU A 9 -16.28 -4.63 0.33
CA LEU A 9 -14.92 -4.36 -0.10
C LEU A 9 -14.48 -5.61 -0.87
N PRO A 10 -13.97 -5.46 -2.10
CA PRO A 10 -13.57 -6.61 -2.88
C PRO A 10 -12.60 -7.45 -2.05
N PRO A 11 -12.75 -8.79 -2.07
CA PRO A 11 -11.88 -9.67 -1.33
C PRO A 11 -10.46 -9.50 -1.89
N LEU A 12 -9.55 -9.05 -1.04
CA LEU A 12 -8.16 -8.86 -1.39
C LEU A 12 -7.41 -10.20 -1.37
N LYS A 13 -6.58 -10.43 -2.38
CA LYS A 13 -5.74 -11.62 -2.51
C LYS A 13 -4.27 -11.22 -2.57
N ILE A 14 -3.40 -12.20 -2.31
CA ILE A 14 -1.96 -12.04 -2.54
C ILE A 14 -1.78 -11.74 -4.03
N GLY A 15 -1.03 -10.68 -4.36
CA GLY A 15 -0.91 -10.17 -5.72
C GLY A 15 -1.76 -8.94 -6.04
N ASP A 16 -2.77 -8.61 -5.24
CA ASP A 16 -3.60 -7.43 -5.51
C ASP A 16 -2.87 -6.13 -5.15
N CYS A 17 -3.08 -5.12 -5.98
CA CYS A 17 -2.66 -3.75 -5.72
C CYS A 17 -3.60 -3.09 -4.71
N VAL A 18 -3.00 -2.42 -3.73
CA VAL A 18 -3.67 -1.71 -2.67
C VAL A 18 -2.97 -0.38 -2.39
N LEU A 19 -3.72 0.56 -1.86
CA LEU A 19 -3.23 1.84 -1.39
C LEU A 19 -3.18 1.82 0.14
N LEU A 20 -2.01 2.12 0.70
CA LEU A 20 -1.84 2.34 2.13
C LEU A 20 -1.92 3.87 2.39
N PRO A 21 -3.00 4.38 3.00
CA PRO A 21 -3.07 5.76 3.45
C PRO A 21 -2.01 6.00 4.54
N VAL A 22 -1.23 7.06 4.36
CA VAL A 22 -0.16 7.42 5.29
C VAL A 22 -0.61 8.60 6.13
N GLU A 23 -0.40 8.51 7.44
CA GLU A 23 -0.72 9.61 8.35
C GLU A 23 0.16 10.84 8.07
N LYS A 24 -0.41 12.02 8.32
CA LYS A 24 0.28 13.30 8.08
C LYS A 24 1.59 13.44 8.85
N ILE A 25 1.72 12.78 10.00
CA ILE A 25 2.93 12.84 10.85
C ILE A 25 4.12 12.11 10.22
N ASP A 26 3.84 11.06 9.43
CA ASP A 26 4.84 10.28 8.72
C ASP A 26 5.18 10.84 7.33
N ARG A 27 4.43 11.86 6.90
CA ARG A 27 4.52 12.50 5.60
C ARG A 27 5.40 13.75 5.68
N GLY A 28 6.43 13.83 4.83
CA GLY A 28 7.14 15.07 4.54
C GLY A 28 6.32 16.00 3.65
N PRO A 29 6.72 17.28 3.50
CA PRO A 29 5.93 18.29 2.79
C PRO A 29 5.64 17.95 1.32
N SER A 30 6.49 17.14 0.67
CA SER A 30 6.37 16.75 -0.74
C SER A 30 5.89 15.30 -0.95
N ASP A 31 5.61 14.57 0.12
CA ASP A 31 5.33 13.13 0.01
C ASP A 31 3.91 12.84 -0.46
N MET A 32 3.64 11.64 -0.98
CA MET A 32 2.28 11.23 -1.38
C MET A 32 1.41 10.88 -0.16
N GLN A 33 0.08 11.09 -0.26
CA GLN A 33 -0.87 10.74 0.80
C GLN A 33 -1.15 9.23 0.87
N ASN A 34 -1.11 8.57 -0.29
CA ASN A 34 -1.42 7.16 -0.42
C ASN A 34 -0.21 6.47 -1.06
N LEU A 35 0.33 5.47 -0.37
CA LEU A 35 1.43 4.66 -0.89
C LEU A 35 0.86 3.49 -1.70
N ILE A 36 1.34 3.33 -2.94
CA ILE A 36 0.98 2.18 -3.79
C ILE A 36 1.78 0.96 -3.32
N CYS A 37 1.04 -0.09 -2.98
CA CYS A 37 1.55 -1.35 -2.47
C CYS A 37 0.88 -2.53 -3.18
N VAL A 38 1.51 -3.69 -3.08
CA VAL A 38 0.95 -4.99 -3.47
C VAL A 38 0.96 -5.91 -2.26
N ILE A 39 -0.03 -6.78 -2.15
CA ILE A 39 -0.09 -7.76 -1.07
C ILE A 39 0.89 -8.88 -1.36
N VAL A 40 1.92 -9.00 -0.52
CA VAL A 40 2.98 -10.01 -0.65
C VAL A 40 2.65 -11.26 0.16
N ALA A 41 2.04 -11.09 1.33
CA ALA A 41 1.63 -12.19 2.18
C ALA A 41 0.35 -11.85 2.95
N HIS A 42 -0.37 -12.88 3.38
CA HIS A 42 -1.55 -12.75 4.23
C HIS A 42 -1.47 -13.81 5.35
N LYS A 43 -1.62 -13.37 6.61
CA LYS A 43 -1.55 -14.24 7.78
C LYS A 43 -2.52 -13.76 8.85
N ASN A 44 -3.34 -14.64 9.41
CA ASN A 44 -4.27 -14.33 10.51
C ASN A 44 -5.15 -13.07 10.30
N GLY A 45 -5.58 -12.79 9.06
CA GLY A 45 -6.44 -11.63 8.77
C GLY A 45 -5.70 -10.30 8.59
N VAL A 46 -4.37 -10.31 8.70
CA VAL A 46 -3.51 -9.16 8.39
C VAL A 46 -2.69 -9.41 7.12
N PHE A 47 -2.44 -8.33 6.39
CA PHE A 47 -1.77 -8.33 5.10
C PHE A 47 -0.38 -7.70 5.23
N GLN A 48 0.61 -8.37 4.66
CA GLN A 48 1.93 -7.80 4.48
C GLN A 48 2.01 -7.12 3.12
N LEU A 49 2.46 -5.87 3.15
CA LEU A 49 2.50 -5.01 1.98
C LEU A 49 3.92 -4.88 1.44
N GLY A 50 4.03 -4.82 0.12
CA GLY A 50 5.27 -4.52 -0.59
C GLY A 50 5.06 -3.35 -1.54
N SER A 51 6.00 -2.41 -1.56
CA SER A 51 6.03 -1.33 -2.53
C SER A 51 7.18 -1.56 -3.53
N SER A 52 7.26 -0.76 -4.58
CA SER A 52 8.34 -0.84 -5.58
C SER A 52 9.74 -0.60 -5.00
N VAL A 53 9.81 0.00 -3.81
CA VAL A 53 11.05 0.27 -3.07
C VAL A 53 11.44 -0.91 -2.17
N GLY A 54 10.48 -1.72 -1.71
CA GLY A 54 10.70 -2.82 -0.78
C GLY A 54 9.46 -3.23 0.02
N LYS A 55 9.63 -4.27 0.84
CA LYS A 55 8.59 -4.81 1.72
C LYS A 55 8.44 -3.90 2.95
N ILE A 56 7.22 -3.49 3.26
CA ILE A 56 6.96 -2.66 4.44
C ILE A 56 7.14 -3.52 5.69
N LYS A 57 7.91 -3.01 6.66
CA LYS A 57 8.05 -3.57 8.01
C LYS A 57 6.75 -3.33 8.79
N GLY A 58 5.71 -4.10 8.48
CA GLY A 58 4.39 -3.96 9.11
C GLY A 58 3.36 -4.92 8.55
N TRP A 59 2.33 -5.18 9.36
CA TRP A 59 1.15 -5.94 8.98
C TRP A 59 -0.06 -5.04 9.13
N TYR A 60 -0.94 -5.04 8.12
CA TYR A 60 -2.07 -4.12 8.04
C TYR A 60 -3.38 -4.86 7.91
N ASN A 61 -4.44 -4.34 8.52
CA ASN A 61 -5.76 -4.92 8.36
C ASN A 61 -6.39 -4.47 7.04
N ARG A 62 -7.46 -5.14 6.63
CA ARG A 62 -8.25 -4.72 5.46
C ARG A 62 -8.77 -3.29 5.58
N ALA A 63 -9.04 -2.83 6.81
CA ALA A 63 -9.55 -1.49 7.11
C ALA A 63 -8.49 -0.39 6.94
N ASP A 64 -7.22 -0.75 7.11
CA ASP A 64 -6.09 0.18 7.00
C ASP A 64 -5.63 0.36 5.55
N ILE A 65 -6.16 -0.44 4.61
CA ILE A 65 -5.76 -0.44 3.21
C ILE A 65 -6.96 -0.22 2.30
N VAL A 66 -6.75 0.37 1.12
CA VAL A 66 -7.78 0.60 0.12
C VAL A 66 -7.47 -0.27 -1.10
N ALA A 67 -8.47 -0.96 -1.67
CA ALA A 67 -8.23 -1.72 -2.91
C ALA A 67 -8.00 -0.74 -4.05
N ALA A 68 -7.00 -0.99 -4.89
CA ALA A 68 -6.81 -0.26 -6.14
C ALA A 68 -7.45 -1.05 -7.28
N ASP A 69 -8.23 -0.39 -8.14
CA ASP A 69 -8.81 -1.02 -9.33
C ASP A 69 -7.78 -1.19 -10.48
N CYS A 70 -6.52 -0.81 -10.25
CA CYS A 70 -5.45 -0.83 -11.24
C CYS A 70 -4.21 -1.56 -10.70
N GLN A 71 -3.64 -2.43 -11.52
CA GLN A 71 -2.50 -3.26 -11.16
C GLN A 71 -1.20 -2.55 -11.54
N PHE A 72 -0.81 -1.55 -10.73
CA PHE A 72 0.41 -0.75 -10.94
C PHE A 72 1.70 -1.48 -10.54
N LEU A 73 1.59 -2.52 -9.71
CA LEU A 73 2.72 -3.18 -9.05
C LEU A 73 2.45 -4.68 -8.91
N ASN A 74 3.45 -5.49 -9.27
CA ASN A 74 3.41 -6.94 -9.11
C ASN A 74 4.32 -7.37 -7.95
N VAL A 75 4.00 -8.52 -7.33
CA VAL A 75 4.78 -9.08 -6.20
C VAL A 75 6.23 -9.35 -6.61
N GLU A 76 6.47 -9.75 -7.86
CA GLU A 76 7.80 -10.00 -8.41
C GLU A 76 8.66 -8.74 -8.53
N ASN A 77 8.01 -7.57 -8.67
CA ASN A 77 8.70 -6.28 -8.79
C ASN A 77 9.04 -5.66 -7.42
N VAL A 78 8.64 -6.31 -6.32
CA VAL A 78 8.96 -5.86 -4.96
C VAL A 78 10.30 -6.44 -4.54
N PRO A 79 11.32 -5.61 -4.27
CA PRO A 79 12.60 -6.11 -3.79
C PRO A 79 12.47 -6.71 -2.39
N ASP A 80 13.25 -7.76 -2.11
CA ASP A 80 13.29 -8.46 -0.81
C ASP A 80 14.08 -7.67 0.26
N LYS A 81 13.82 -6.37 0.34
CA LYS A 81 14.38 -5.46 1.33
C LYS A 81 13.25 -4.96 2.21
N TYR A 82 13.41 -5.14 3.51
CA TYR A 82 12.48 -4.61 4.49
C TYR A 82 12.77 -3.12 4.74
N ILE A 83 11.77 -2.29 4.50
CA ILE A 83 11.83 -0.84 4.65
C ILE A 83 10.70 -0.33 5.54
N SER A 84 10.90 0.85 6.12
CA SER A 84 9.85 1.54 6.89
C SER A 84 8.84 2.21 5.95
N VAL A 85 7.64 2.53 6.44
CA VAL A 85 6.63 3.27 5.66
C VAL A 85 7.21 4.58 5.11
N ARG A 86 7.92 5.34 5.95
CA ARG A 86 8.61 6.58 5.56
C ARG A 86 9.63 6.39 4.44
N GLU A 87 10.43 5.31 4.50
CA GLU A 87 11.41 5.00 3.46
C GLU A 87 10.74 4.62 2.14
N ALA A 88 9.63 3.87 2.20
CA ALA A 88 8.86 3.50 1.02
C ALA A 88 8.31 4.75 0.33
N ILE A 89 7.76 5.70 1.09
CA ILE A 89 7.22 6.94 0.54
C ILE A 89 8.33 7.79 -0.04
N SER A 90 9.40 8.02 0.73
CA SER A 90 10.56 8.80 0.27
C SER A 90 11.16 8.22 -1.02
N GLY A 91 11.26 6.89 -1.12
CA GLY A 91 11.75 6.21 -2.32
C GLY A 91 10.79 6.28 -3.51
N VAL A 92 9.47 6.31 -3.29
CA VAL A 92 8.48 6.51 -4.36
C VAL A 92 8.47 7.98 -4.81
N SER A 93 8.39 8.94 -3.87
CA SER A 93 8.44 10.38 -4.13
C SER A 93 9.70 10.77 -4.91
N LEU A 94 10.86 10.19 -4.57
CA LEU A 94 12.12 10.44 -5.29
C LEU A 94 12.08 9.97 -6.75
N ARG A 95 11.33 8.89 -7.05
CA ARG A 95 11.21 8.35 -8.41
C ARG A 95 10.20 9.11 -9.26
N ASP A 96 9.13 9.63 -8.65
CA ASP A 96 8.07 10.36 -9.35
C ASP A 96 8.37 11.87 -9.48
N GLY A 97 9.26 12.41 -8.65
CA GLY A 97 9.52 13.85 -8.50
C GLY A 97 10.69 14.44 -9.30
N GLN A 98 11.04 13.91 -10.48
CA GLN A 98 11.93 14.64 -11.40
C GLN A 98 11.11 15.38 -12.47
N GLY A 99 10.89 16.67 -12.22
CA GLY A 99 10.29 17.65 -13.13
C GLY A 99 10.28 19.04 -12.53
#